data_AF-A0A0B7A1T5-F1
#
_entry.id   AF-A0A0B7A1T5-F1
#
_cell.length_a   1.000
_cell.length_b   1.000
_cell.length_c   1.000
_cell.angle_alpha   90.00
_cell.angle_beta   90.00
_cell.angle_gamma   90.00
#
_symmetry.space_group_name_H-M   'P 1'
#
loop_
_entity.id
_entity.type
_entity.pdbx_description
1 polymer ?
#
loop_
_entity_poly.entity_id
_entity_poly.type
_entity_poly.pdbx_seq_one_letter_code
_entity_poly.pdbx_strand_id
1 'polypeptide(L)' 'MCISTILSRVTFRVYYRTCVSVYATTSGSHSSLTVSKLGHGVFVALFSKPVIAHKAIVLVEEFTNKLRY' A
#
# COMPACT_ATOMS: atom_id res chain seq x y z
N MET A 1 13.60 15.14 -7.03
CA MET A 1 13.05 16.02 -5.98
C MET A 1 12.07 15.21 -5.14
N CYS A 2 12.43 14.88 -3.89
CA CYS A 2 11.52 14.19 -2.97
C CYS A 2 10.88 15.23 -2.05
N ILE A 3 9.60 15.50 -2.24
CA ILE A 3 8.80 16.31 -1.32
C ILE A 3 8.68 15.51 -0.01
N SER A 4 9.31 16.03 1.03
CA SER A 4 9.32 15.47 2.38
C SER A 4 8.40 16.32 3.26
N THR A 5 7.09 16.09 3.15
CA THR A 5 6.12 16.70 4.07
C THR A 5 5.96 15.82 5.31
N ILE A 6 6.07 16.48 6.45
CA ILE A 6 6.19 15.92 7.80
C ILE A 6 4.86 15.29 8.23
N LEU A 7 4.77 13.97 8.14
CA LEU A 7 3.76 13.17 8.85
C LEU A 7 4.41 11.88 9.33
N SER A 8 5.31 11.98 10.32
CA SER A 8 6.25 10.93 10.80
C SER A 8 7.15 10.38 9.68
N ARG A 9 8.49 10.41 9.84
CA ARG A 9 9.46 9.96 8.82
C ARG A 9 9.47 8.43 8.64
N VAL A 10 8.30 7.81 8.48
CA VAL A 10 8.18 6.37 8.24
C VAL A 10 8.49 6.13 6.76
N THR A 11 9.68 5.61 6.52
CA THR A 11 10.12 5.26 5.17
C THR A 11 9.60 3.87 4.81
N PHE A 12 8.82 3.79 3.74
CA PHE A 12 8.37 2.53 3.17
C PHE A 12 9.25 2.16 1.99
N ARG A 13 9.79 0.94 2.00
CA ARG A 13 10.52 0.36 0.89
C ARG A 13 9.54 -0.45 0.03
N VAL A 14 9.46 -0.11 -1.25
CA VAL A 14 8.72 -0.89 -2.23
C VAL A 14 9.41 -2.23 -2.41
N TYR A 15 8.65 -3.32 -2.29
CA TYR A 15 9.16 -4.68 -2.49
C TYR A 15 8.44 -5.42 -3.61
N TYR A 16 7.26 -4.96 -4.01
CA TYR A 16 6.49 -5.55 -5.12
C TYR A 16 5.67 -4.50 -5.86
N ARG A 17 5.48 -4.72 -7.16
CA ARG A 17 4.70 -3.85 -8.04
C ARG A 17 4.00 -4.68 -9.10
N THR A 18 2.71 -4.41 -9.29
CA THR A 18 1.91 -4.92 -10.40
C THR A 18 1.67 -3.81 -11.43
N CYS A 19 0.93 -4.11 -12.50
CA CYS A 19 0.51 -3.11 -13.48
C CYS A 19 -0.34 -1.98 -12.87
N VAL A 20 -0.97 -2.23 -11.72
CA VAL A 20 -2.02 -1.37 -11.17
C VAL A 20 -1.85 -1.07 -9.69
N SER A 21 -0.93 -1.74 -8.99
CA SER A 21 -0.72 -1.58 -7.55
C SER A 21 0.77 -1.64 -7.17
N VAL A 22 1.13 -1.00 -6.05
CA VAL A 22 2.48 -1.00 -5.48
C VAL A 22 2.40 -1.43 -4.02
N TYR A 23 3.26 -2.36 -3.60
CA TYR A 23 3.35 -2.84 -2.21
C TYR A 23 4.67 -2.40 -1.59
N ALA A 24 4.56 -1.81 -0.41
CA ALA A 24 5.69 -1.30 0.33
C ALA A 24 5.61 -1.69 1.81
N THR A 25 6.75 -1.75 2.47
CA THR A 25 6.84 -2.11 3.90
C THR A 25 7.89 -1.26 4.59
N THR A 26 7.73 -1.03 5.89
CA THR A 26 8.74 -0.32 6.70
C THR A 26 9.94 -1.22 6.97
N SER A 27 11.07 -0.60 7.36
CA SER A 27 12.17 -1.36 7.94
C SER A 27 11.66 -2.17 9.15
N GLY A 28 12.01 -3.47 9.21
CA GLY A 28 11.51 -4.39 10.24
C GLY A 28 10.08 -4.92 10.05
N SER A 29 9.42 -4.63 8.92
CA SER A 29 8.09 -5.16 8.57
C SER A 29 7.02 -4.93 9.65
N HIS A 30 7.06 -3.77 10.31
CA HIS A 30 6.10 -3.38 11.34
C HIS A 30 4.80 -2.85 10.72
N SER A 31 4.92 -2.15 9.60
CA SER A 31 3.80 -1.65 8.82
C SER A 31 4.03 -1.92 7.34
N SER A 32 2.94 -2.12 6.62
CA SER A 32 2.94 -2.30 5.18
C SER A 32 1.85 -1.45 4.54
N LEU A 33 2.06 -1.12 3.28
CA LEU A 33 1.30 -0.14 2.52
C LEU A 33 0.99 -0.72 1.14
N THR A 34 -0.25 -0.62 0.71
CA THR A 34 -0.61 -0.79 -0.70
C THR A 34 -1.07 0.54 -1.28
N VAL A 35 -0.70 0.76 -2.54
CA VAL A 35 -1.15 1.89 -3.35
C VAL A 35 -1.68 1.34 -4.67
N SER A 36 -3.00 1.38 -4.87
CA SER A 36 -3.68 0.83 -6.04
C SER A 36 -4.28 1.96 -6.88
N LYS A 37 -3.94 2.01 -8.17
CA LYS A 37 -4.57 2.94 -9.13
C LYS A 37 -6.02 2.54 -9.37
N LEU A 38 -6.95 3.48 -9.34
CA LEU A 38 -8.35 3.34 -9.75
C LEU A 38 -8.60 4.16 -11.03
N GLY A 39 -9.81 4.08 -11.61
CA GLY A 39 -10.16 4.82 -12.82
C GLY A 39 -10.03 6.34 -12.66
N HIS A 40 -10.45 6.86 -11.51
CA HIS A 40 -10.46 8.31 -11.22
C HIS A 40 -9.66 8.69 -9.97
N GLY A 41 -8.80 7.81 -9.46
CA GLY A 41 -8.09 8.08 -8.22
C GLY A 41 -7.07 7.02 -7.84
N VAL A 42 -6.67 7.06 -6.58
CA VAL A 42 -5.73 6.12 -5.99
C VAL A 42 -6.30 5.64 -4.67
N PHE A 43 -6.30 4.33 -4.46
CA PHE A 43 -6.66 3.73 -3.19
C PHE A 43 -5.37 3.41 -2.42
N VAL A 44 -5.27 3.93 -1.19
CA VAL A 44 -4.11 3.73 -0.33
C VAL A 44 -4.58 3.00 0.93
N ALA A 45 -3.98 1.84 1.23
CA ALA A 45 -4.25 1.12 2.46
C ALA A 45 -2.95 0.92 3.26
N LEU A 46 -3.00 1.28 4.54
CA LEU A 46 -1.93 1.08 5.50
C LEU A 46 -2.35 0.00 6.48
N PHE A 47 -1.48 -0.95 6.75
CA PHE A 47 -1.71 -2.06 7.67
C PHE A 47 -0.51 -2.19 8.60
N SER A 48 -0.78 -2.44 9.87
CA SER A 48 0.24 -2.61 10.92
C SER A 48 -0.04 -3.88 11.70
N LYS A 49 0.97 -4.40 12.40
CA LYS A 49 0.79 -5.56 13.31
C LYS A 49 -0.41 -5.31 14.25
N PRO A 50 -1.25 -6.34 14.51
CA PRO A 50 -1.03 -7.77 14.25
C PRO A 50 -1.47 -8.26 12.86
N VAL A 51 -1.81 -7.37 11.91
CA VAL A 51 -2.30 -7.76 10.59
C VAL A 51 -1.19 -8.43 9.75
N ILE A 52 -1.47 -9.61 9.21
CA ILE A 52 -0.58 -10.29 8.26
C ILE A 52 -0.71 -9.61 6.90
N ALA A 53 0.35 -8.93 6.45
CA ALA A 53 0.35 -8.10 5.24
C ALA A 53 -0.16 -8.83 4.00
N HIS A 54 0.24 -10.10 3.78
CA HIS A 54 -0.23 -10.89 2.64
C HIS A 54 -1.76 -11.04 2.61
N LYS A 55 -2.39 -11.34 3.75
CA LYS A 55 -3.86 -11.48 3.83
C LYS A 55 -4.56 -10.15 3.57
N ALA A 56 -4.02 -9.06 4.11
CA ALA A 56 -4.55 -7.72 3.87
C ALA A 56 -4.45 -7.31 2.40
N ILE A 57 -3.34 -7.61 1.73
CA ILE A 57 -3.12 -7.32 0.31
C ILE A 57 -4.18 -7.99 -0.55
N VAL A 58 -4.45 -9.29 -0.33
CA VAL A 58 -5.47 -10.03 -1.08
C VAL A 58 -6.85 -9.36 -0.97
N LEU A 59 -7.26 -9.00 0.25
CA LEU A 59 -8.54 -8.31 0.47
C LEU A 59 -8.59 -6.93 -0.19
N VAL A 60 -7.49 -6.17 -0.14
CA VAL A 60 -7.40 -4.86 -0.79
C VAL A 60 -7.43 -4.99 -2.31
N GLU A 61 -6.78 -6.00 -2.88
CA GLU A 61 -6.87 -6.26 -4.32
C GLU A 61 -8.29 -6.62 -4.75
N GLU A 62 -8.97 -7.52 -4.03
CA GLU A 62 -10.37 -7.85 -4.30
C GLU A 62 -11.28 -6.62 -4.22
N PHE A 63 -11.11 -5.79 -3.19
CA PHE A 63 -11.89 -4.57 -3.02
C PHE A 63 -11.61 -3.54 -4.12
N THR A 64 -10.33 -3.29 -4.42
CA THR A 64 -9.95 -2.31 -5.44
C THR A 64 -10.30 -2.76 -6.85
N ASN A 65 -10.36 -4.06 -7.12
CA ASN A 65 -10.90 -4.58 -8.38
C ASN A 65 -12.40 -4.26 -8.52
N LYS A 66 -13.19 -4.33 -7.44
CA LYS A 66 -14.61 -3.94 -7.45
C LYS A 66 -14.85 -2.44 -7.57
N LEU A 67 -13.83 -1.61 -7.30
CA LEU A 67 -13.91 -0.15 -7.46
C LEU A 67 -13.45 0.32 -8.84
N ARG A 68 -12.78 -0.54 -9.61
CA ARG A 68 -12.33 -0.22 -10.97
C ARG A 68 -13.39 -0.48 -12.03
N TYR A 69 -14.30 -1.41 -11.77
CA TYR A 69 -15.39 -1.84 -12.63
C TYR A 69 -16.72 -1.53 -11.95
#